data_AF-A0A9E3U8H9-F1
#
_entry.id   AF-A0A9E3U8H9-F1
#
_cell.length_a   1.000
_cell.length_b   1.000
_cell.length_c   1.000
_cell.angle_alpha   90.00
_cell.angle_beta   90.00
_cell.angle_gamma   90.00
#
_symmetry.space_group_name_H-M   'P 1'
#
loop_
_entity.id
_entity.type
_entity.pdbx_description
1 polymer ?
#
loop_
_entity_poly.entity_id
_entity_poly.type
_entity_poly.pdbx_seq_one_letter_code
_entity_poly.pdbx_strand_id
1 'polypeptide(L)'
;MRTLLGGLSLVLLATGCAGTRRFPLKAPLARDGDLDPVYVACREEDDKEKGKKQVCTPEPYESPFAWDGANQIAFRPFARLWAVDPAGESKNVNAFDEVADSAWFVNRMGAKPYGADDVTRGYCDKELDTNAESGAWPIDQGKPNGANPGFRVNVPGIGKFMLKADPAGEGERATGATAIATRIYYALGWWAPCDSVVYFRPSVLALKPGLKVTDNSGVAKSFDDAALKKVLDVAEHRGELVRMVASKWLPGRTLGPFTYEGKRSDDPNDVVAHEDRRDLRGARVVAAWLNHFDSREQNSMDTWMSFDPKKPDSSPGHIRHWYIDLGDCFGSQWPEDQLSRRLGHSYYLDLQHVGEDFVTAGSVERPWERAKKEGTFGYFHARDFDPDAWRGGYPNPAFVRMVERDAAWAARKIARFRDEHVAAAVRVGKYSNPDDTEFLTKTLIARRDIILKRYFSKLSPLGELAMSPAGELCGTDLARYANVFDEASFRYRARVFSGPGFSPAGDAAVRADRDGAICVSVPHRAPDGGSPDSDASRYVIVDVANGQAPGVLRAHLYDLGPKKGFALVGVERPSGASAP
;
A
#
# COMPACT_ATOMS: atom_id res chain seq x y z
N MET A 1 -38.53 41.83 16.12
CA MET A 1 -38.88 41.31 17.45
C MET A 1 -38.03 40.08 17.71
N ARG A 2 -37.26 40.08 18.81
CA ARG A 2 -36.32 39.05 19.23
C ARG A 2 -37.04 37.81 19.78
N THR A 3 -36.61 36.61 19.38
CA THR A 3 -36.77 35.34 20.13
C THR A 3 -35.82 34.30 19.50
N LEU A 4 -34.61 34.09 20.04
CA LEU A 4 -34.24 33.08 21.07
C LEU A 4 -34.63 31.64 20.72
N LEU A 5 -33.73 30.94 20.01
CA LEU A 5 -33.48 29.52 20.22
C LEU A 5 -32.00 29.35 20.57
N GLY A 6 -31.72 29.11 21.84
CA GLY A 6 -30.40 28.77 22.34
C GLY A 6 -30.08 27.32 21.99
N GLY A 7 -29.14 27.11 21.07
CA GLY A 7 -28.46 25.85 20.91
C GLY A 7 -27.34 25.75 21.95
N LEU A 8 -27.44 24.79 22.86
CA LEU A 8 -26.36 24.42 23.77
C LEU A 8 -25.21 23.84 22.94
N SER A 9 -24.25 24.66 22.56
CA SER A 9 -22.97 24.19 22.04
C SER A 9 -22.15 23.67 23.22
N LEU A 10 -22.19 22.37 23.47
CA LEU A 10 -21.21 21.70 24.33
C LEU A 10 -19.87 21.68 23.57
N VAL A 11 -19.11 22.76 23.68
CA VAL A 11 -17.72 22.79 23.23
C VAL A 11 -16.92 21.99 24.26
N LEU A 12 -16.71 20.70 23.97
CA LEU A 12 -15.68 19.90 24.63
C LEU A 12 -14.32 20.42 24.18
N LEU A 13 -13.81 21.43 24.89
CA LEU A 13 -12.41 21.84 24.85
C LEU A 13 -11.56 20.71 25.45
N ALA A 14 -11.20 19.74 24.62
CA ALA A 14 -10.08 18.84 24.91
C ALA A 14 -8.76 19.61 24.70
N THR A 15 -8.46 20.57 25.59
CA THR A 15 -7.10 21.07 25.75
C THR A 15 -6.30 20.00 26.49
N GLY A 16 -5.96 18.93 25.78
CA GLY A 16 -4.90 18.04 26.21
C GLY A 16 -3.60 18.80 26.05
N CYS A 17 -3.03 19.29 27.14
CA CYS A 17 -1.62 19.66 27.18
C CYS A 17 -0.81 18.39 26.89
N ALA A 18 -0.53 18.13 25.61
CA ALA A 18 0.33 17.05 25.17
C ALA A 18 1.76 17.41 25.57
N GLY A 19 2.16 17.08 26.80
CA GLY A 19 3.56 17.14 27.19
C GLY A 19 4.38 16.22 26.30
N THR A 20 5.56 16.67 25.87
CA THR A 20 6.46 15.83 25.06
C THR A 20 6.83 14.56 25.83
N ARG A 21 6.54 13.41 25.23
CA ARG A 21 6.82 12.10 25.83
C ARG A 21 8.31 11.79 25.77
N ARG A 22 8.83 11.05 26.76
CA ARG A 22 10.16 10.43 26.69
C ARG A 22 10.05 9.02 26.18
N PHE A 23 10.94 8.68 25.25
CA PHE A 23 11.19 7.32 24.81
C PHE A 23 12.20 6.63 25.74
N PRO A 24 12.01 5.35 26.09
CA PRO A 24 13.00 4.61 26.85
C PRO A 24 14.28 4.40 26.04
N LEU A 25 15.41 4.20 26.73
CA LEU A 25 16.68 3.82 26.09
C LEU A 25 16.61 2.40 25.51
N LYS A 26 15.96 2.26 24.36
CA LYS A 26 15.71 1.00 23.66
C LYS A 26 15.64 1.25 22.15
N ALA A 27 16.10 0.28 21.37
CA ALA A 27 15.91 0.28 19.92
C ALA A 27 14.41 0.25 19.56
N PRO A 28 14.01 0.88 18.43
CA PRO A 28 12.63 0.79 17.95
C PRO A 28 12.25 -0.65 17.58
N LEU A 29 10.95 -0.94 17.62
CA LEU A 29 10.43 -2.21 17.10
C LEU A 29 10.67 -2.26 15.57
N ALA A 30 11.57 -3.15 15.15
CA ALA A 30 11.91 -3.33 13.74
C ALA A 30 11.08 -4.42 13.04
N ARG A 31 10.66 -5.44 13.80
CA ARG A 31 9.85 -6.58 13.35
C ARG A 31 8.65 -6.74 14.27
N ASP A 32 7.46 -6.85 13.70
CA ASP A 32 6.21 -7.13 14.41
C ASP A 32 6.14 -8.62 14.83
N GLY A 33 5.42 -8.89 15.91
CA GLY A 33 5.21 -10.24 16.43
C GLY A 33 4.29 -11.08 15.53
N ASP A 34 3.54 -10.46 14.61
CA ASP A 34 2.63 -11.18 13.71
C ASP A 34 3.31 -12.16 12.73
N LEU A 35 4.63 -12.12 12.64
CA LEU A 35 5.46 -13.07 11.91
C LEU A 35 5.92 -14.27 12.76
N ASP A 36 5.63 -14.27 14.06
CA ASP A 36 5.99 -15.37 14.96
C ASP A 36 5.02 -16.56 14.78
N PRO A 37 5.51 -17.80 14.96
CA PRO A 37 4.69 -19.00 14.80
C PRO A 37 3.55 -19.03 15.82
N VAL A 38 2.31 -19.10 15.33
CA VAL A 38 1.12 -19.38 16.15
C VAL A 38 0.61 -20.79 15.94
N TYR A 39 0.17 -21.40 17.04
CA TYR A 39 -0.52 -22.68 17.04
C TYR A 39 -2.02 -22.42 16.95
N VAL A 40 -2.63 -22.99 15.91
CA VAL A 40 -4.08 -22.99 15.72
C VAL A 40 -4.62 -24.41 15.89
N ALA A 41 -5.85 -24.51 16.38
CA ALA A 41 -6.52 -25.80 16.55
C ALA A 41 -6.74 -26.48 15.19
N CYS A 42 -6.63 -27.81 15.18
CA CYS A 42 -6.92 -28.59 13.99
C CYS A 42 -8.42 -28.89 13.88
N ARG A 43 -8.96 -28.81 12.67
CA ARG A 43 -10.31 -29.25 12.31
C ARG A 43 -10.27 -30.30 11.21
N GLU A 44 -11.36 -31.03 11.05
CA GLU A 44 -11.57 -31.86 9.86
C GLU A 44 -12.24 -31.00 8.79
N GLU A 45 -11.74 -31.08 7.56
CA GLU A 45 -12.41 -30.56 6.37
C GLU A 45 -12.64 -31.69 5.36
N ASP A 46 -13.72 -31.56 4.60
CA ASP A 46 -14.00 -32.48 3.51
C ASP A 46 -13.02 -32.25 2.35
N ASP A 47 -12.31 -33.31 1.96
CA ASP A 47 -11.37 -33.31 0.85
C ASP A 47 -11.96 -34.15 -0.29
N LYS A 48 -12.09 -33.56 -1.48
CA LYS A 48 -12.72 -34.21 -2.63
C LYS A 48 -12.04 -35.51 -3.06
N GLU A 49 -10.75 -35.69 -2.74
CA GLU A 49 -9.97 -36.89 -3.07
C GLU A 49 -9.80 -37.84 -1.88
N LYS A 50 -9.70 -37.31 -0.66
CA LYS A 50 -9.35 -38.07 0.55
C LYS A 50 -10.51 -38.27 1.54
N GLY A 51 -11.70 -37.77 1.22
CA GLY A 51 -12.88 -37.82 2.09
C GLY A 51 -12.79 -36.77 3.20
N LYS A 52 -11.99 -37.05 4.23
CA LYS A 52 -11.74 -36.11 5.34
C LYS A 52 -10.24 -35.85 5.50
N LYS A 53 -9.88 -34.59 5.69
CA LYS A 53 -8.50 -34.14 5.90
C LYS A 53 -8.41 -33.29 7.15
N GLN A 54 -7.41 -33.56 7.97
CA GLN A 54 -7.08 -32.71 9.10
C GLN A 54 -6.31 -31.47 8.61
N VAL A 55 -6.80 -30.30 8.99
CA VAL A 55 -6.22 -28.99 8.69
C VAL A 55 -6.07 -28.20 9.98
N CYS A 56 -4.87 -27.69 10.22
CA CYS A 56 -4.50 -26.89 11.37
C CYS A 56 -4.13 -25.49 10.88
N THR A 57 -5.14 -24.79 10.35
CA THR A 57 -5.05 -23.43 9.80
C THR A 57 -6.23 -22.62 10.29
N PRO A 58 -6.20 -21.28 10.24
CA PRO A 58 -7.41 -20.46 10.36
C PRO A 58 -8.51 -20.88 9.37
N GLU A 59 -9.75 -20.49 9.62
CA GLU A 59 -10.93 -20.79 8.79
C GLU A 59 -10.94 -19.95 7.51
N PRO A 60 -11.23 -20.50 6.33
CA PRO A 60 -11.42 -19.66 5.16
C PRO A 60 -12.53 -18.65 5.38
N TYR A 61 -12.29 -17.39 5.03
CA TYR A 61 -13.29 -16.35 4.97
C TYR A 61 -13.76 -16.18 3.53
N GLU A 62 -15.07 -16.19 3.32
CA GLU A 62 -15.66 -15.79 2.04
C GLU A 62 -16.34 -14.44 2.23
N SER A 63 -15.99 -13.48 1.38
CA SER A 63 -16.67 -12.19 1.30
C SER A 63 -17.66 -12.20 0.14
N PRO A 64 -18.98 -12.33 0.39
CA PRO A 64 -19.96 -12.34 -0.67
C PRO A 64 -20.00 -10.96 -1.34
N PHE A 65 -19.70 -10.90 -2.65
CA PHE A 65 -19.61 -9.67 -3.43
C PHE A 65 -20.77 -8.69 -3.18
N ALA A 66 -22.02 -9.20 -3.23
CA ALA A 66 -23.20 -8.37 -3.04
C ALA A 66 -23.36 -7.88 -1.61
N TRP A 67 -22.98 -8.70 -0.62
CA TRP A 67 -23.09 -8.34 0.79
C TRP A 67 -22.06 -7.28 1.19
N ASP A 68 -20.80 -7.46 0.83
CA ASP A 68 -19.77 -6.46 1.16
C ASP A 68 -20.07 -5.11 0.49
N GLY A 69 -20.43 -5.11 -0.80
CA GLY A 69 -20.88 -3.89 -1.47
C GLY A 69 -22.05 -3.21 -0.75
N ALA A 70 -23.10 -3.97 -0.42
CA ALA A 70 -24.25 -3.44 0.32
C ALA A 70 -23.87 -2.93 1.72
N ASN A 71 -22.97 -3.63 2.42
CA ASN A 71 -22.50 -3.26 3.74
C ASN A 71 -21.73 -1.94 3.69
N GLN A 72 -20.74 -1.81 2.81
CA GLN A 72 -19.90 -0.60 2.73
C GLN A 72 -20.63 0.61 2.16
N ILE A 73 -21.59 0.40 1.26
CA ILE A 73 -22.36 1.48 0.62
C ILE A 73 -23.52 1.96 1.51
N ALA A 74 -24.23 1.05 2.18
CA ALA A 74 -25.45 1.37 2.91
C ALA A 74 -25.31 1.08 4.41
N PHE A 75 -25.22 -0.19 4.82
CA PHE A 75 -25.42 -0.58 6.21
C PHE A 75 -24.38 0.02 7.16
N ARG A 76 -23.09 -0.01 6.80
CA ARG A 76 -22.00 0.52 7.62
C ARG A 76 -22.09 2.03 7.79
N PRO A 77 -22.27 2.86 6.74
CA PRO A 77 -22.54 4.28 6.91
C PRO A 77 -23.74 4.57 7.84
N PHE A 78 -24.86 3.85 7.69
CA PHE A 78 -26.03 4.02 8.56
C PHE A 78 -25.76 3.62 10.02
N ALA A 79 -25.10 2.47 10.25
CA ALA A 79 -24.75 2.01 11.59
C ALA A 79 -23.76 2.97 12.29
N ARG A 80 -22.85 3.57 11.52
CA ARG A 80 -21.87 4.52 12.03
C ARG A 80 -22.40 5.94 12.19
N LEU A 81 -23.58 6.28 11.66
CA LEU A 81 -24.18 7.61 11.80
C LEU A 81 -24.33 8.04 13.27
N TRP A 82 -24.61 7.08 14.15
CA TRP A 82 -24.75 7.29 15.60
C TRP A 82 -23.61 6.68 16.42
N ALA A 83 -22.59 6.13 15.76
CA ALA A 83 -21.47 5.52 16.45
C ALA A 83 -20.54 6.60 17.01
N VAL A 84 -20.19 6.47 18.28
CA VAL A 84 -19.09 7.23 18.88
C VAL A 84 -17.80 6.48 18.58
N ASP A 85 -17.22 6.77 17.42
CA ASP A 85 -15.93 6.23 16.99
C ASP A 85 -14.90 7.38 16.97
N PRO A 86 -14.18 7.62 18.08
CA PRO A 86 -13.25 8.72 18.15
C PRO A 86 -12.12 8.52 17.13
N ALA A 87 -11.93 9.54 16.28
CA ALA A 87 -10.77 9.61 15.41
C ALA A 87 -9.48 9.45 16.23
N GLY A 88 -8.52 8.71 15.69
CA GLY A 88 -7.29 8.39 16.42
C GLY A 88 -6.12 8.07 15.49
N GLU A 89 -4.92 8.26 16.04
CA GLU A 89 -3.66 7.86 15.41
C GLU A 89 -3.58 6.35 15.19
N SER A 90 -2.82 5.92 14.19
CA SER A 90 -2.55 4.50 13.96
C SER A 90 -1.81 3.86 15.13
N LYS A 91 -2.10 2.58 15.36
CA LYS A 91 -1.63 1.85 16.55
C LYS A 91 -0.34 1.06 16.32
N ASN A 92 -0.03 0.66 15.09
CA ASN A 92 1.16 -0.12 14.75
C ASN A 92 2.33 0.75 14.28
N VAL A 93 2.59 1.82 15.01
CA VAL A 93 3.68 2.78 14.73
C VAL A 93 4.75 2.62 15.79
N ASN A 94 6.00 2.38 15.36
CA ASN A 94 7.13 2.21 16.27
C ASN A 94 7.66 3.56 16.79
N ALA A 95 8.68 3.51 17.65
CA ALA A 95 9.26 4.71 18.26
C ALA A 95 9.86 5.70 17.24
N PHE A 96 10.15 5.27 16.01
CA PHE A 96 10.73 6.11 14.96
C PHE A 96 9.67 6.69 14.00
N ASP A 97 8.38 6.57 14.35
CA ASP A 97 7.25 7.00 13.52
C ASP A 97 7.22 6.25 12.17
N GLU A 98 7.60 4.97 12.22
CA GLU A 98 7.61 4.02 11.10
C GLU A 98 6.78 2.77 11.43
N VAL A 99 6.42 2.01 10.40
CA VAL A 99 5.78 0.69 10.53
C VAL A 99 6.87 -0.38 10.57
N ALA A 100 6.78 -1.32 11.51
CA ALA A 100 7.69 -2.45 11.62
C ALA A 100 7.42 -3.50 10.52
N ASP A 101 8.45 -4.28 10.17
CA ASP A 101 8.28 -5.39 9.22
C ASP A 101 7.33 -6.45 9.80
N SER A 102 6.31 -6.83 9.06
CA SER A 102 5.14 -7.59 9.52
C SER A 102 4.57 -8.51 8.42
N ALA A 103 3.54 -9.28 8.78
CA ALA A 103 2.72 -10.06 7.85
C ALA A 103 2.04 -9.21 6.75
N TRP A 104 1.90 -7.90 6.99
CA TRP A 104 1.21 -6.94 6.12
C TRP A 104 2.17 -6.13 5.24
N PHE A 105 3.32 -5.75 5.80
CA PHE A 105 4.22 -4.76 5.22
C PHE A 105 5.69 -5.06 5.56
N VAL A 106 6.60 -4.86 4.61
CA VAL A 106 8.05 -4.95 4.79
C VAL A 106 8.71 -3.70 4.18
N ASN A 107 9.57 -3.01 4.92
CA ASN A 107 10.23 -1.78 4.47
C ASN A 107 11.37 -2.05 3.45
N ARG A 108 11.04 -2.57 2.27
CA ARG A 108 12.03 -3.04 1.27
C ARG A 108 12.96 -1.94 0.77
N MET A 109 12.40 -0.86 0.21
CA MET A 109 13.19 0.26 -0.32
C MET A 109 13.85 1.12 0.75
N GLY A 110 13.33 1.10 2.00
CA GLY A 110 13.90 1.88 3.10
C GLY A 110 14.99 1.16 3.89
N ALA A 111 15.15 -0.15 3.72
CA ALA A 111 16.11 -0.96 4.48
C ALA A 111 17.41 -1.23 3.71
N LYS A 112 17.37 -1.28 2.38
CA LYS A 112 18.51 -1.62 1.52
C LYS A 112 18.44 -0.84 0.20
N PRO A 113 19.58 -0.63 -0.50
CA PRO A 113 19.56 -0.18 -1.87
C PRO A 113 18.61 -1.05 -2.70
N TYR A 114 17.70 -0.41 -3.42
CA TYR A 114 16.67 -1.07 -4.22
C TYR A 114 16.68 -0.42 -5.60
N GLY A 115 17.18 -1.13 -6.60
CA GLY A 115 17.40 -0.59 -7.95
C GLY A 115 16.23 -0.85 -8.89
N ALA A 116 16.34 -0.33 -10.12
CA ALA A 116 15.40 -0.57 -11.21
C ALA A 116 15.20 -2.08 -11.50
N ASP A 117 16.24 -2.89 -11.37
CA ASP A 117 16.15 -4.34 -11.58
C ASP A 117 15.37 -5.05 -10.46
N ASP A 118 15.50 -4.57 -9.21
CA ASP A 118 14.72 -5.08 -8.09
C ASP A 118 13.23 -4.75 -8.26
N VAL A 119 12.92 -3.53 -8.72
CA VAL A 119 11.56 -3.13 -9.09
C VAL A 119 11.04 -4.02 -10.21
N THR A 120 11.79 -4.22 -11.30
CA THR A 120 11.39 -5.06 -12.44
C THR A 120 11.06 -6.48 -11.99
N ARG A 121 11.92 -7.05 -11.13
CA ARG A 121 11.76 -8.41 -10.58
C ARG A 121 10.52 -8.52 -9.68
N GLY A 122 10.28 -7.55 -8.80
CA GLY A 122 9.15 -7.61 -7.84
C GLY A 122 9.18 -8.90 -7.02
N TYR A 123 8.02 -9.56 -6.87
CA TYR A 123 7.90 -10.88 -6.25
C TYR A 123 8.14 -12.05 -7.23
N CYS A 124 8.56 -11.80 -8.47
CA CYS A 124 8.77 -12.85 -9.47
C CYS A 124 10.15 -13.50 -9.33
N ASP A 125 10.16 -14.68 -8.72
CA ASP A 125 11.28 -15.62 -8.66
C ASP A 125 11.35 -16.55 -9.88
N LYS A 126 10.19 -16.96 -10.41
CA LYS A 126 10.04 -17.81 -11.60
C LYS A 126 8.87 -17.34 -12.44
N GLU A 127 9.14 -17.12 -13.71
CA GLU A 127 8.15 -16.79 -14.74
C GLU A 127 7.98 -17.97 -15.72
N LEU A 128 6.94 -17.90 -16.55
CA LEU A 128 6.72 -18.89 -17.60
C LEU A 128 7.71 -18.65 -18.76
N ASP A 129 8.32 -19.72 -19.25
CA ASP A 129 9.14 -19.65 -20.47
C ASP A 129 8.24 -19.59 -21.71
N THR A 130 8.17 -18.42 -22.33
CA THR A 130 7.37 -18.16 -23.54
C THR A 130 7.92 -18.82 -24.80
N ASN A 131 9.16 -19.33 -24.75
CA ASN A 131 9.80 -20.04 -25.85
C ASN A 131 9.75 -21.57 -25.71
N ALA A 132 9.07 -22.08 -24.68
CA ALA A 132 8.92 -23.51 -24.44
C ALA A 132 8.36 -24.27 -25.65
N GLU A 133 8.61 -25.58 -25.65
CA GLU A 133 8.12 -26.50 -26.67
C GLU A 133 6.59 -26.56 -26.71
N SER A 134 6.03 -27.01 -27.84
CA SER A 134 4.59 -27.16 -27.99
C SER A 134 4.02 -28.13 -26.93
N GLY A 135 2.92 -27.76 -26.30
CA GLY A 135 2.28 -28.51 -25.22
C GLY A 135 2.98 -28.42 -23.84
N ALA A 136 4.03 -27.62 -23.69
CA ALA A 136 4.76 -27.49 -22.42
C ALA A 136 3.95 -26.82 -21.29
N TRP A 137 2.82 -26.19 -21.59
CA TRP A 137 1.94 -25.53 -20.61
C TRP A 137 0.61 -26.31 -20.48
N PRO A 138 0.51 -27.27 -19.55
CA PRO A 138 -0.71 -28.03 -19.34
C PRO A 138 -1.79 -27.14 -18.70
N ILE A 139 -2.90 -26.97 -19.40
CA ILE A 139 -4.11 -26.35 -18.87
C ILE A 139 -4.85 -27.40 -18.05
N ASP A 140 -5.12 -27.08 -16.78
CA ASP A 140 -5.76 -28.01 -15.86
C ASP A 140 -7.05 -27.47 -15.23
N GLN A 141 -7.46 -26.24 -15.59
CA GLN A 141 -8.75 -25.66 -15.21
C GLN A 141 -9.09 -24.44 -16.09
N GLY A 142 -10.35 -24.26 -16.49
CA GLY A 142 -10.83 -22.96 -16.99
C GLY A 142 -11.01 -21.98 -15.83
N LYS A 143 -10.81 -20.67 -16.04
CA LYS A 143 -10.94 -19.67 -14.97
C LYS A 143 -12.40 -19.58 -14.49
N PRO A 144 -12.70 -19.90 -13.22
CA PRO A 144 -14.03 -19.69 -12.68
C PRO A 144 -14.24 -18.21 -12.37
N ASN A 145 -15.39 -17.67 -12.76
CA ASN A 145 -15.86 -16.32 -12.40
C ASN A 145 -14.94 -15.11 -12.77
N GLY A 146 -15.49 -13.90 -12.68
CA GLY A 146 -14.79 -12.61 -12.88
C GLY A 146 -14.88 -12.02 -14.30
N ALA A 147 -14.42 -10.77 -14.47
CA ALA A 147 -14.58 -10.00 -15.71
C ALA A 147 -13.66 -10.48 -16.85
N ASN A 148 -12.43 -10.89 -16.53
CA ASN A 148 -11.43 -11.25 -17.53
C ASN A 148 -11.49 -12.74 -17.88
N PRO A 149 -11.51 -13.11 -19.18
CA PRO A 149 -11.44 -14.49 -19.61
C PRO A 149 -10.05 -15.07 -19.35
N GLY A 150 -9.96 -16.38 -19.08
CA GLY A 150 -8.69 -16.99 -18.72
C GLY A 150 -8.75 -18.48 -18.40
N PHE A 151 -7.61 -19.03 -18.02
CA PHE A 151 -7.44 -20.44 -17.66
C PHE A 151 -6.21 -20.63 -16.79
N ARG A 152 -6.15 -21.76 -16.09
CA ARG A 152 -5.06 -22.12 -15.19
C ARG A 152 -4.11 -23.10 -15.88
N VAL A 153 -2.82 -22.79 -15.81
CA VAL A 153 -1.75 -23.71 -16.22
C VAL A 153 -0.98 -24.20 -15.00
N ASN A 154 -0.49 -25.44 -15.06
CA ASN A 154 0.38 -26.01 -14.04
C ASN A 154 1.61 -26.62 -14.69
N VAL A 155 2.70 -25.86 -14.71
CA VAL A 155 3.92 -26.18 -15.45
C VAL A 155 4.91 -26.91 -14.54
N PRO A 156 5.34 -28.14 -14.90
CA PRO A 156 6.32 -28.89 -14.12
C PRO A 156 7.60 -28.09 -13.81
N GLY A 157 8.03 -28.09 -12.55
CA GLY A 157 9.24 -27.38 -12.10
C GLY A 157 9.11 -25.86 -11.93
N ILE A 158 8.07 -25.24 -12.50
CA ILE A 158 7.81 -23.79 -12.40
C ILE A 158 6.67 -23.50 -11.42
N GLY A 159 5.54 -24.18 -11.57
CA GLY A 159 4.38 -24.06 -10.69
C GLY A 159 3.08 -23.69 -11.42
N LYS A 160 2.10 -23.25 -10.63
CA LYS A 160 0.73 -22.96 -11.06
C LYS A 160 0.56 -21.47 -11.35
N PHE A 161 -0.09 -21.15 -12.47
CA PHE A 161 -0.39 -19.78 -12.88
C PHE A 161 -1.84 -19.67 -13.35
N MET A 162 -2.47 -18.54 -13.05
CA MET A 162 -3.71 -18.12 -13.69
C MET A 162 -3.36 -17.19 -14.86
N LEU A 163 -3.66 -17.61 -16.08
CA LEU A 163 -3.57 -16.74 -17.25
C LEU A 163 -4.88 -15.99 -17.43
N LYS A 164 -4.81 -14.66 -17.50
CA LYS A 164 -5.95 -13.78 -17.78
C LYS A 164 -5.65 -12.94 -19.03
N ALA A 165 -6.60 -12.86 -19.95
CA ALA A 165 -6.53 -11.92 -21.07
C ALA A 165 -7.10 -10.56 -20.65
N ASP A 166 -6.83 -9.53 -21.44
CA ASP A 166 -7.48 -8.23 -21.30
C ASP A 166 -8.98 -8.32 -21.62
N PRO A 167 -9.83 -7.48 -20.99
CA PRO A 167 -11.21 -7.31 -21.43
C PRO A 167 -11.30 -6.82 -22.88
N ALA A 168 -12.34 -7.26 -23.59
CA ALA A 168 -12.57 -6.80 -24.96
C ALA A 168 -12.74 -5.26 -25.00
N GLY A 169 -11.94 -4.60 -25.86
CA GLY A 169 -12.01 -3.15 -26.06
C GLY A 169 -11.14 -2.32 -25.11
N GLU A 170 -10.38 -2.93 -24.20
CA GLU A 170 -9.46 -2.23 -23.29
C GLU A 170 -7.99 -2.30 -23.71
N GLY A 171 -7.69 -2.94 -24.84
CA GLY A 171 -6.32 -3.08 -25.33
C GLY A 171 -5.44 -3.83 -24.34
N GLU A 172 -4.17 -3.44 -24.24
CA GLU A 172 -3.18 -4.09 -23.37
C GLU A 172 -3.20 -3.59 -21.91
N ARG A 173 -4.26 -2.86 -21.52
CA ARG A 173 -4.34 -2.08 -20.27
C ARG A 173 -4.34 -2.95 -19.02
N ALA A 174 -5.25 -3.92 -18.89
CA ALA A 174 -5.48 -4.65 -17.64
C ALA A 174 -4.32 -5.60 -17.30
N THR A 175 -3.79 -6.30 -18.29
CA THR A 175 -2.63 -7.18 -18.17
C THR A 175 -1.37 -6.38 -17.83
N GLY A 176 -1.17 -5.23 -18.49
CA GLY A 176 -0.09 -4.30 -18.18
C GLY A 176 -0.24 -3.72 -16.77
N ALA A 177 -1.45 -3.29 -16.41
CA ALA A 177 -1.76 -2.68 -15.12
C ALA A 177 -1.45 -3.62 -13.95
N THR A 178 -1.89 -4.86 -14.05
CA THR A 178 -1.63 -5.88 -13.04
C THR A 178 -0.12 -6.10 -12.83
N ALA A 179 0.63 -6.28 -13.92
CA ALA A 179 2.07 -6.50 -13.84
C ALA A 179 2.78 -5.28 -13.22
N ILE A 180 2.45 -4.06 -13.64
CA ILE A 180 3.09 -2.83 -13.14
C ILE A 180 2.71 -2.58 -11.67
N ALA A 181 1.42 -2.64 -11.33
CA ALA A 181 0.94 -2.31 -9.99
C ALA A 181 1.46 -3.28 -8.93
N THR A 182 1.56 -4.58 -9.24
CA THR A 182 2.18 -5.56 -8.31
C THR A 182 3.63 -5.20 -7.98
N ARG A 183 4.41 -4.71 -8.94
CA ARG A 183 5.79 -4.24 -8.70
C ARG A 183 5.84 -3.03 -7.79
N ILE A 184 4.95 -2.06 -8.03
CA ILE A 184 4.90 -0.84 -7.23
C ILE A 184 4.49 -1.14 -5.79
N TYR A 185 3.39 -1.87 -5.56
CA TYR A 185 2.97 -2.27 -4.21
C TYR A 185 4.07 -3.08 -3.50
N TYR A 186 4.67 -4.04 -4.19
CA TYR A 186 5.74 -4.87 -3.63
C TYR A 186 6.96 -4.05 -3.23
N ALA A 187 7.47 -3.19 -4.12
CA ALA A 187 8.62 -2.35 -3.85
C ALA A 187 8.37 -1.39 -2.67
N LEU A 188 7.20 -0.76 -2.62
CA LEU A 188 6.84 0.18 -1.54
C LEU A 188 6.65 -0.51 -0.18
N GLY A 189 6.34 -1.81 -0.17
CA GLY A 189 6.45 -2.67 1.02
C GLY A 189 5.29 -3.60 1.28
N TRP A 190 4.15 -3.43 0.61
CA TRP A 190 3.02 -4.35 0.72
C TRP A 190 3.34 -5.68 0.02
N TRP A 191 2.64 -6.75 0.39
CA TRP A 191 2.74 -8.00 -0.36
C TRP A 191 1.82 -7.95 -1.58
N ALA A 192 2.38 -8.26 -2.75
CA ALA A 192 1.66 -8.38 -4.01
C ALA A 192 2.24 -9.57 -4.80
N PRO A 193 1.42 -10.28 -5.60
CA PRO A 193 1.82 -11.50 -6.29
C PRO A 193 2.86 -11.25 -7.39
N CYS A 194 3.43 -12.36 -7.89
CA CYS A 194 4.19 -12.35 -9.12
C CYS A 194 3.22 -12.42 -10.30
N ASP A 195 2.94 -11.26 -10.90
CA ASP A 195 2.15 -11.17 -12.13
C ASP A 195 3.04 -10.67 -13.27
N SER A 196 3.09 -11.41 -14.38
CA SER A 196 4.00 -11.11 -15.50
C SER A 196 3.26 -11.10 -16.82
N VAL A 197 3.55 -10.13 -17.68
CA VAL A 197 3.01 -10.12 -19.06
C VAL A 197 3.77 -11.14 -19.90
N VAL A 198 3.03 -12.05 -20.54
CA VAL A 198 3.56 -13.06 -21.44
C VAL A 198 3.00 -12.86 -22.86
N TYR A 199 3.87 -13.02 -23.85
CA TYR A 199 3.50 -13.19 -25.26
C TYR A 199 3.95 -14.58 -25.69
N PHE A 200 3.03 -15.46 -26.05
CA PHE A 200 3.35 -16.87 -26.31
C PHE A 200 2.64 -17.39 -27.55
N ARG A 201 3.21 -18.44 -28.16
CA ARG A 201 2.58 -19.16 -29.28
C ARG A 201 1.45 -20.04 -28.73
N PRO A 202 0.23 -20.04 -29.29
CA PRO A 202 -0.85 -20.93 -28.84
C PRO A 202 -0.45 -22.39 -28.73
N SER A 203 0.49 -22.86 -29.57
CA SER A 203 0.95 -24.25 -29.60
C SER A 203 1.63 -24.71 -28.31
N VAL A 204 2.08 -23.81 -27.42
CA VAL A 204 2.66 -24.20 -26.12
C VAL A 204 1.61 -24.76 -25.15
N LEU A 205 0.34 -24.48 -25.39
CA LEU A 205 -0.76 -24.92 -24.54
C LEU A 205 -1.16 -26.37 -24.84
N ALA A 206 -1.50 -27.12 -23.79
CA ALA A 206 -2.09 -28.45 -23.90
C ALA A 206 -3.27 -28.61 -22.93
N LEU A 207 -4.47 -28.94 -23.44
CA LEU A 207 -5.63 -29.22 -22.60
C LEU A 207 -5.52 -30.60 -21.95
N LYS A 208 -5.68 -30.66 -20.63
CA LYS A 208 -5.94 -31.94 -19.96
C LYS A 208 -7.35 -32.46 -20.31
N PRO A 209 -7.61 -33.77 -20.22
CA PRO A 209 -8.95 -34.31 -20.48
C PRO A 209 -9.98 -33.86 -19.44
N GLY A 210 -11.24 -33.64 -19.87
CA GLY A 210 -12.40 -33.50 -18.98
C GLY A 210 -12.49 -32.18 -18.20
N LEU A 211 -11.84 -31.12 -18.67
CA LEU A 211 -11.85 -29.82 -17.99
C LEU A 211 -13.24 -29.18 -17.99
N LYS A 212 -13.53 -28.49 -16.89
CA LYS A 212 -14.75 -27.71 -16.71
C LYS A 212 -14.42 -26.28 -16.27
N VAL A 213 -15.33 -25.37 -16.59
CA VAL A 213 -15.37 -23.98 -16.12
C VAL A 213 -16.75 -23.69 -15.56
N THR A 214 -16.82 -22.98 -14.45
CA THR A 214 -18.08 -22.47 -13.89
C THR A 214 -18.09 -20.97 -14.07
N ASP A 215 -19.10 -20.45 -14.76
CA ASP A 215 -19.27 -19.01 -14.96
C ASP A 215 -20.01 -18.37 -13.77
N ASN A 216 -20.16 -17.03 -13.79
CA ASN A 216 -20.81 -16.26 -12.73
C ASN A 216 -22.29 -16.66 -12.49
N SER A 217 -22.91 -17.44 -13.39
CA SER A 217 -24.26 -17.97 -13.20
C SER A 217 -24.30 -19.28 -12.40
N GLY A 218 -23.14 -19.83 -12.05
CA GLY A 218 -23.02 -21.10 -11.32
C GLY A 218 -23.12 -22.34 -12.21
N VAL A 219 -23.25 -22.18 -13.54
CA VAL A 219 -23.39 -23.29 -14.49
C VAL A 219 -22.00 -23.79 -14.90
N ALA A 220 -21.73 -25.08 -14.63
CA ALA A 220 -20.52 -25.74 -15.10
C ALA A 220 -20.64 -26.13 -16.58
N LYS A 221 -19.67 -25.68 -17.39
CA LYS A 221 -19.54 -25.98 -18.83
C LYS A 221 -18.20 -26.65 -19.08
N SER A 222 -18.09 -27.42 -20.16
CA SER A 222 -16.79 -27.98 -20.59
C SER A 222 -15.85 -26.85 -21.01
N PHE A 223 -14.56 -27.00 -20.68
CA PHE A 223 -13.51 -26.13 -21.18
C PHE A 223 -12.67 -26.91 -22.21
N ASP A 224 -13.16 -26.92 -23.45
CA ASP A 224 -12.59 -27.64 -24.60
C ASP A 224 -11.82 -26.70 -25.55
N ASP A 225 -11.37 -27.22 -26.70
CA ASP A 225 -10.63 -26.44 -27.71
C ASP A 225 -11.41 -25.21 -28.20
N ALA A 226 -12.74 -25.32 -28.32
CA ALA A 226 -13.57 -24.19 -28.75
C ALA A 226 -13.65 -23.10 -27.67
N ALA A 227 -13.78 -23.49 -26.40
CA ALA A 227 -13.74 -22.58 -25.27
C ALA A 227 -12.37 -21.90 -25.15
N LEU A 228 -11.28 -22.66 -25.30
CA LEU A 228 -9.93 -22.11 -25.31
C LEU A 228 -9.74 -21.13 -26.45
N LYS A 229 -10.14 -21.51 -27.68
CA LYS A 229 -10.05 -20.63 -28.86
C LYS A 229 -10.78 -19.31 -28.63
N LYS A 230 -11.97 -19.33 -28.01
CA LYS A 230 -12.72 -18.11 -27.69
C LYS A 230 -11.95 -17.19 -26.74
N VAL A 231 -11.24 -17.74 -25.75
CA VAL A 231 -10.38 -16.94 -24.86
C VAL A 231 -9.22 -16.32 -25.62
N LEU A 232 -8.56 -17.11 -26.48
CA LEU A 232 -7.41 -16.65 -27.26
C LEU A 232 -7.82 -15.60 -28.30
N ASP A 233 -8.95 -15.76 -28.98
CA ASP A 233 -9.46 -14.82 -29.99
C ASP A 233 -9.78 -13.44 -29.41
N VAL A 234 -10.13 -13.35 -28.12
CA VAL A 234 -10.42 -12.08 -27.43
C VAL A 234 -9.14 -11.40 -26.93
N ALA A 235 -8.07 -12.16 -26.72
CA ALA A 235 -6.83 -11.62 -26.21
C ALA A 235 -6.13 -10.71 -27.23
N GLU A 236 -5.31 -9.79 -26.74
CA GLU A 236 -4.44 -8.98 -27.59
C GLU A 236 -3.31 -9.82 -28.21
N HIS A 237 -2.85 -9.41 -29.39
CA HIS A 237 -1.87 -10.18 -30.16
C HIS A 237 -0.68 -9.31 -30.62
N ARG A 238 0.49 -9.95 -30.73
CA ARG A 238 1.66 -9.41 -31.43
C ARG A 238 2.09 -10.41 -32.50
N GLY A 239 1.60 -10.21 -33.73
CA GLY A 239 1.71 -11.23 -34.78
C GLY A 239 0.99 -12.49 -34.35
N GLU A 240 1.69 -13.63 -34.35
CA GLU A 240 1.13 -14.93 -33.93
C GLU A 240 1.14 -15.16 -32.41
N LEU A 241 1.72 -14.23 -31.65
CA LEU A 241 1.84 -14.36 -30.20
C LEU A 241 0.61 -13.78 -29.50
N VAL A 242 0.06 -14.55 -28.56
CA VAL A 242 -1.06 -14.15 -27.70
C VAL A 242 -0.52 -13.48 -26.45
N ARG A 243 -1.09 -12.32 -26.08
CA ARG A 243 -0.80 -11.60 -24.85
C ARG A 243 -1.72 -12.05 -23.72
N MET A 244 -1.14 -12.38 -22.57
CA MET A 244 -1.88 -12.58 -21.32
C MET A 244 -1.05 -12.09 -20.13
N VAL A 245 -1.69 -11.87 -18.99
CA VAL A 245 -0.99 -11.80 -17.70
C VAL A 245 -0.96 -13.18 -17.06
N ALA A 246 0.23 -13.62 -16.66
CA ALA A 246 0.47 -14.83 -15.90
C ALA A 246 0.59 -14.49 -14.42
N SER A 247 -0.46 -14.77 -13.66
CA SER A 247 -0.50 -14.55 -12.21
C SER A 247 -0.11 -15.82 -11.47
N LYS A 248 1.04 -15.80 -10.79
CA LYS A 248 1.56 -16.96 -10.06
C LYS A 248 0.72 -17.24 -8.84
N TRP A 249 0.46 -18.53 -8.59
CA TRP A 249 -0.26 -18.95 -7.38
C TRP A 249 0.48 -18.50 -6.12
N LEU A 250 -0.26 -17.91 -5.18
CA LEU A 250 0.30 -17.47 -3.92
C LEU A 250 0.85 -18.67 -3.10
N PRO A 251 1.94 -18.48 -2.35
CA PRO A 251 2.45 -19.52 -1.47
C PRO A 251 1.50 -19.73 -0.28
N GLY A 252 1.62 -20.89 0.37
CA GLY A 252 0.80 -21.24 1.52
C GLY A 252 -0.60 -21.70 1.15
N ARG A 253 -1.45 -21.85 2.17
CA ARG A 253 -2.86 -22.24 2.01
C ARG A 253 -3.73 -20.98 1.95
N THR A 254 -4.51 -20.83 0.89
CA THR A 254 -5.45 -19.71 0.72
C THR A 254 -6.54 -19.73 1.79
N LEU A 255 -6.78 -18.57 2.41
CA LEU A 255 -7.80 -18.36 3.44
C LEU A 255 -8.91 -17.39 2.99
N GLY A 256 -8.86 -16.88 1.76
CA GLY A 256 -9.82 -15.87 1.28
C GLY A 256 -9.36 -14.44 1.59
N PRO A 257 -10.16 -13.41 1.28
CA PRO A 257 -9.79 -12.01 1.49
C PRO A 257 -9.59 -11.65 2.97
N PHE A 258 -8.88 -10.56 3.25
CA PHE A 258 -8.90 -9.92 4.56
C PHE A 258 -9.92 -8.77 4.60
N THR A 259 -10.50 -8.50 5.76
CA THR A 259 -11.35 -7.32 5.97
C THR A 259 -10.48 -6.08 6.21
N TYR A 260 -10.99 -4.88 5.93
CA TYR A 260 -10.28 -3.64 6.32
C TYR A 260 -10.70 -3.11 7.70
N GLU A 261 -11.51 -3.88 8.44
CA GLU A 261 -12.10 -3.50 9.73
C GLU A 261 -12.10 -4.67 10.71
N GLY A 262 -11.90 -4.33 11.99
CA GLY A 262 -11.88 -5.27 13.08
C GLY A 262 -10.56 -6.04 13.14
N LYS A 263 -10.63 -7.23 13.74
CA LYS A 263 -9.53 -8.19 13.80
C LYS A 263 -10.08 -9.55 13.41
N ARG A 264 -9.21 -10.40 12.92
CA ARG A 264 -9.45 -11.80 12.69
C ARG A 264 -9.45 -12.57 14.01
N SER A 265 -10.61 -13.11 14.39
CA SER A 265 -10.81 -13.74 15.71
C SER A 265 -10.08 -15.07 15.91
N ASP A 266 -9.75 -15.75 14.82
CA ASP A 266 -9.07 -17.06 14.81
C ASP A 266 -7.56 -16.94 14.49
N ASP A 267 -7.01 -15.72 14.46
CA ASP A 267 -5.57 -15.47 14.36
C ASP A 267 -5.06 -14.78 15.65
N PRO A 268 -4.34 -15.49 16.53
CA PRO A 268 -3.76 -14.91 17.73
C PRO A 268 -2.74 -13.78 17.46
N ASN A 269 -2.18 -13.71 16.25
CA ASN A 269 -1.24 -12.66 15.85
C ASN A 269 -1.94 -11.37 15.45
N ASP A 270 -3.24 -11.41 15.13
CA ASP A 270 -3.96 -10.22 14.70
C ASP A 270 -4.48 -9.40 15.89
N VAL A 271 -3.58 -8.58 16.43
CA VAL A 271 -3.81 -7.82 17.66
C VAL A 271 -4.17 -6.35 17.43
N VAL A 272 -3.97 -5.84 16.21
CA VAL A 272 -4.24 -4.43 15.85
C VAL A 272 -5.41 -4.40 14.88
N ALA A 273 -6.48 -3.70 15.24
CA ALA A 273 -7.65 -3.55 14.37
C ALA A 273 -7.22 -2.99 13.01
N HIS A 274 -7.67 -3.62 11.92
CA HIS A 274 -7.23 -3.34 10.55
C HIS A 274 -7.42 -1.87 10.17
N GLU A 275 -8.54 -1.26 10.59
CA GLU A 275 -8.86 0.13 10.33
C GLU A 275 -7.99 1.12 11.14
N ASP A 276 -7.18 0.62 12.07
CA ASP A 276 -6.21 1.37 12.87
C ASP A 276 -4.74 1.11 12.47
N ARG A 277 -4.50 0.30 11.43
CA ARG A 277 -3.15 0.03 10.92
C ARG A 277 -2.67 1.13 9.97
N ARG A 278 -1.47 1.67 10.20
CA ARG A 278 -0.86 2.70 9.34
C ARG A 278 -0.57 2.19 7.94
N ASP A 279 -0.13 0.93 7.79
CA ASP A 279 0.12 0.33 6.48
C ASP A 279 -1.17 0.17 5.65
N LEU A 280 -2.31 -0.17 6.25
CA LEU A 280 -3.59 -0.20 5.54
C LEU A 280 -4.14 1.19 5.25
N ARG A 281 -4.07 2.12 6.22
CA ARG A 281 -4.49 3.52 6.01
C ARG A 281 -3.64 4.21 4.94
N GLY A 282 -2.33 4.05 5.01
CA GLY A 282 -1.36 4.64 4.09
C GLY A 282 -1.44 4.05 2.67
N ALA A 283 -1.92 2.82 2.51
CA ALA A 283 -2.17 2.22 1.20
C ALA A 283 -3.19 3.03 0.37
N ARG A 284 -4.04 3.86 1.00
CA ARG A 284 -4.90 4.83 0.30
C ARG A 284 -4.11 5.76 -0.62
N VAL A 285 -2.93 6.23 -0.18
CA VAL A 285 -2.10 7.15 -0.98
C VAL A 285 -1.52 6.44 -2.21
N VAL A 286 -1.16 5.16 -2.08
CA VAL A 286 -0.72 4.33 -3.20
C VAL A 286 -1.89 4.03 -4.14
N ALA A 287 -3.06 3.68 -3.60
CA ALA A 287 -4.26 3.45 -4.38
C ALA A 287 -4.66 4.72 -5.16
N ALA A 288 -4.58 5.90 -4.52
CA ALA A 288 -4.74 7.18 -5.16
C ALA A 288 -3.71 7.39 -6.27
N TRP A 289 -2.43 7.11 -6.03
CA TRP A 289 -1.38 7.26 -7.04
C TRP A 289 -1.67 6.46 -8.31
N LEU A 290 -2.06 5.19 -8.17
CA LEU A 290 -2.29 4.25 -9.27
C LEU A 290 -3.73 4.26 -9.82
N ASN A 291 -4.62 5.02 -9.18
CA ASN A 291 -6.07 4.96 -9.33
C ASN A 291 -6.63 3.52 -9.17
N HIS A 292 -6.14 2.80 -8.17
CA HIS A 292 -6.66 1.49 -7.78
C HIS A 292 -8.02 1.67 -7.08
N PHE A 293 -9.07 1.99 -7.86
CA PHE A 293 -10.38 2.32 -7.30
C PHE A 293 -11.09 1.09 -6.72
N ASP A 294 -10.86 -0.10 -7.27
CA ASP A 294 -11.46 -1.35 -6.77
C ASP A 294 -10.68 -1.94 -5.58
N SER A 295 -10.21 -1.08 -4.67
CA SER A 295 -9.42 -1.45 -3.48
C SER A 295 -10.30 -2.00 -2.34
N ARG A 296 -11.14 -2.97 -2.67
CA ARG A 296 -12.06 -3.67 -1.78
C ARG A 296 -11.45 -4.93 -1.21
N GLU A 297 -12.10 -5.50 -0.20
CA GLU A 297 -11.59 -6.71 0.46
C GLU A 297 -11.48 -7.90 -0.49
N GLN A 298 -12.39 -8.11 -1.46
CA GLN A 298 -12.29 -9.23 -2.40
C GLN A 298 -11.05 -9.18 -3.30
N ASN A 299 -10.45 -8.00 -3.47
CA ASN A 299 -9.19 -7.81 -4.18
C ASN A 299 -7.98 -7.87 -3.23
N SER A 300 -8.15 -8.61 -2.15
CA SER A 300 -7.10 -9.00 -1.22
C SER A 300 -7.11 -10.51 -1.01
N MET A 301 -6.04 -11.03 -0.42
CA MET A 301 -5.96 -12.45 -0.10
C MET A 301 -5.11 -12.70 1.13
N ASP A 302 -5.60 -13.55 2.02
CA ASP A 302 -4.86 -14.14 3.11
C ASP A 302 -4.34 -15.53 2.73
N THR A 303 -3.11 -15.80 3.12
CA THR A 303 -2.52 -17.13 3.01
C THR A 303 -1.92 -17.57 4.34
N TRP A 304 -2.25 -18.78 4.78
CA TRP A 304 -1.56 -19.44 5.88
C TRP A 304 -0.19 -19.95 5.44
N MET A 305 0.84 -19.45 6.11
CA MET A 305 2.23 -19.78 5.91
C MET A 305 2.69 -20.74 7.01
N SER A 306 2.48 -22.05 6.79
CA SER A 306 2.99 -23.10 7.67
C SER A 306 4.52 -23.03 7.79
N PHE A 307 5.05 -23.23 9.00
CA PHE A 307 6.49 -23.37 9.23
C PHE A 307 7.04 -24.75 8.82
N ASP A 308 6.16 -25.74 8.55
CA ASP A 308 6.54 -26.98 7.87
C ASP A 308 6.21 -26.85 6.37
N PRO A 309 7.20 -26.61 5.49
CA PRO A 309 6.96 -26.41 4.07
C PRO A 309 6.45 -27.69 3.36
N LYS A 310 6.58 -28.87 3.99
CA LYS A 310 6.05 -30.13 3.46
C LYS A 310 4.60 -30.36 3.85
N LYS A 311 4.09 -29.59 4.82
CA LYS A 311 2.72 -29.69 5.35
C LYS A 311 2.09 -28.29 5.36
N PRO A 312 1.58 -27.81 4.21
CA PRO A 312 1.03 -26.46 4.10
C PRO A 312 -0.21 -26.22 4.98
N ASP A 313 -0.85 -27.30 5.43
CA ASP A 313 -2.06 -27.29 6.25
C ASP A 313 -1.78 -27.55 7.74
N SER A 314 -0.52 -27.51 8.18
CA SER A 314 -0.16 -27.73 9.59
C SER A 314 0.10 -26.44 10.35
N SER A 315 0.01 -26.55 11.67
CA SER A 315 0.53 -25.57 12.62
C SER A 315 1.90 -26.03 13.17
N PRO A 316 2.75 -25.10 13.64
CA PRO A 316 2.52 -23.66 13.68
C PRO A 316 2.75 -22.95 12.34
N GLY A 317 2.18 -21.74 12.21
CA GLY A 317 2.19 -20.90 11.01
C GLY A 317 2.00 -19.42 11.34
N HIS A 318 1.90 -18.59 10.32
CA HIS A 318 1.40 -17.21 10.42
C HIS A 318 0.55 -16.91 9.18
N ILE A 319 -0.34 -15.91 9.25
CA ILE A 319 -1.05 -15.41 8.06
C ILE A 319 -0.17 -14.39 7.34
N ARG A 320 -0.28 -14.33 6.01
CA ARG A 320 0.27 -13.25 5.19
C ARG A 320 -0.85 -12.63 4.35
N HIS A 321 -0.83 -11.30 4.28
CA HIS A 321 -1.89 -10.49 3.68
C HIS A 321 -1.42 -9.87 2.37
N TRP A 322 -2.10 -10.20 1.26
CA TRP A 322 -1.71 -9.84 -0.10
C TRP A 322 -2.72 -8.87 -0.73
N TYR A 323 -2.22 -7.86 -1.44
CA TYR A 323 -3.00 -7.15 -2.45
C TYR A 323 -2.98 -7.95 -3.75
N ILE A 324 -4.16 -8.25 -4.29
CA ILE A 324 -4.31 -8.99 -5.56
C ILE A 324 -5.25 -8.24 -6.50
N ASP A 325 -5.43 -8.78 -7.70
CA ASP A 325 -6.34 -8.25 -8.73
C ASP A 325 -6.15 -6.76 -9.05
N LEU A 326 -4.88 -6.35 -9.16
CA LEU A 326 -4.49 -4.96 -9.43
C LEU A 326 -4.70 -4.52 -10.90
N GLY A 327 -5.50 -5.27 -11.67
CA GLY A 327 -5.83 -4.96 -13.07
C GLY A 327 -6.70 -3.72 -13.22
N ASP A 328 -7.35 -3.29 -12.13
CA ASP A 328 -8.17 -2.08 -12.11
C ASP A 328 -7.38 -0.77 -11.90
N CYS A 329 -6.06 -0.86 -11.85
CA CYS A 329 -5.20 0.33 -11.90
C CYS A 329 -5.16 0.96 -13.30
N PHE A 330 -4.73 2.21 -13.37
CA PHE A 330 -4.42 2.94 -14.63
C PHE A 330 -5.60 3.02 -15.61
N GLY A 331 -6.70 3.60 -15.15
CA GLY A 331 -7.82 3.98 -16.03
C GLY A 331 -8.71 2.83 -16.47
N SER A 332 -8.82 1.78 -15.62
CA SER A 332 -9.88 0.79 -15.73
C SER A 332 -11.27 1.46 -15.73
N GLN A 333 -12.21 0.84 -16.43
CA GLN A 333 -13.51 1.42 -16.74
C GLN A 333 -14.61 0.40 -16.49
N TRP A 334 -15.74 0.89 -16.00
CA TRP A 334 -17.00 0.18 -16.09
C TRP A 334 -17.64 0.39 -17.48
N PRO A 335 -18.51 -0.53 -17.94
CA PRO A 335 -19.25 -0.36 -19.19
C PRO A 335 -20.01 0.98 -19.28
N GLU A 336 -20.53 1.45 -18.14
CA GLU A 336 -21.20 2.73 -18.02
C GLU A 336 -20.20 3.89 -17.93
N ASP A 337 -20.06 4.67 -19.02
CA ASP A 337 -19.13 5.80 -19.10
C ASP A 337 -19.32 6.83 -17.97
N GLN A 338 -20.57 7.10 -17.58
CA GLN A 338 -20.89 8.02 -16.48
C GLN A 338 -20.28 7.57 -15.14
N LEU A 339 -20.23 6.25 -14.91
CA LEU A 339 -19.59 5.69 -13.72
C LEU A 339 -18.08 5.79 -13.85
N SER A 340 -17.54 5.46 -15.02
CA SER A 340 -16.10 5.49 -15.32
C SER A 340 -15.47 6.88 -15.13
N ARG A 341 -16.16 7.96 -15.51
CA ARG A 341 -15.70 9.34 -15.29
C ARG A 341 -15.51 9.68 -13.82
N ARG A 342 -16.31 9.08 -12.94
CA ARG A 342 -16.33 9.36 -11.49
C ARG A 342 -15.27 8.58 -10.72
N LEU A 343 -14.65 7.57 -11.31
CA LEU A 343 -13.67 6.72 -10.65
C LEU A 343 -12.47 7.56 -10.20
N GLY A 344 -12.14 7.48 -8.91
CA GLY A 344 -11.11 8.31 -8.30
C GLY A 344 -11.63 9.64 -7.74
N HIS A 345 -12.91 9.98 -7.92
CA HIS A 345 -13.49 11.24 -7.45
C HIS A 345 -14.72 11.07 -6.56
N SER A 346 -15.53 10.03 -6.77
CA SER A 346 -16.77 9.79 -6.04
C SER A 346 -16.95 8.29 -5.82
N TYR A 347 -17.52 7.88 -4.68
CA TYR A 347 -18.00 6.51 -4.51
C TYR A 347 -19.13 6.21 -5.49
N TYR A 348 -19.42 4.93 -5.76
CA TYR A 348 -20.54 4.48 -6.58
C TYR A 348 -21.86 5.10 -6.12
N LEU A 349 -22.10 5.08 -4.81
CA LEU A 349 -23.11 5.89 -4.13
C LEU A 349 -22.42 6.78 -3.10
N ASP A 350 -22.50 8.08 -3.31
CA ASP A 350 -21.84 9.08 -2.47
C ASP A 350 -22.89 10.01 -1.86
N LEU A 351 -23.33 9.69 -0.63
CA LEU A 351 -24.41 10.43 0.04
C LEU A 351 -24.07 11.91 0.25
N GLN A 352 -22.79 12.25 0.37
CA GLN A 352 -22.35 13.63 0.45
C GLN A 352 -22.62 14.36 -0.86
N HIS A 353 -22.17 13.80 -2.00
CA HIS A 353 -22.44 14.41 -3.30
C HIS A 353 -23.94 14.47 -3.61
N VAL A 354 -24.71 13.41 -3.29
CA VAL A 354 -26.17 13.42 -3.43
C VAL A 354 -26.82 14.55 -2.63
N GLY A 355 -26.40 14.75 -1.38
CA GLY A 355 -26.91 15.83 -0.53
C GLY A 355 -26.50 17.23 -1.03
N GLU A 356 -25.25 17.39 -1.47
CA GLU A 356 -24.75 18.63 -2.08
C GLU A 356 -25.54 18.97 -3.34
N ASP A 357 -25.77 18.01 -4.23
CA ASP A 357 -26.51 18.21 -5.47
C ASP A 357 -28.00 18.50 -5.19
N PHE A 358 -28.60 17.89 -4.18
CA PHE A 358 -29.97 18.20 -3.75
C PHE A 358 -30.10 19.64 -3.25
N VAL A 359 -29.18 20.09 -2.38
CA VAL A 359 -29.22 21.45 -1.81
C VAL A 359 -28.87 22.52 -2.85
N THR A 360 -27.96 22.22 -3.77
CA THR A 360 -27.50 23.15 -4.81
C THR A 360 -28.30 23.04 -6.10
N ALA A 361 -29.32 22.17 -6.15
CA ALA A 361 -30.06 21.83 -7.36
C ALA A 361 -29.13 21.48 -8.54
N GLY A 362 -28.01 20.80 -8.26
CA GLY A 362 -27.00 20.39 -9.23
C GLY A 362 -26.15 21.52 -9.81
N SER A 363 -26.08 22.69 -9.17
CA SER A 363 -25.30 23.83 -9.70
C SER A 363 -23.78 23.69 -9.49
N VAL A 364 -23.32 22.71 -8.71
CA VAL A 364 -21.89 22.50 -8.43
C VAL A 364 -21.26 21.68 -9.55
N GLU A 365 -20.43 22.32 -10.37
CA GLU A 365 -19.66 21.63 -11.40
C GLU A 365 -18.58 20.74 -10.78
N ARG A 366 -18.50 19.48 -11.22
CA ARG A 366 -17.55 18.48 -10.70
C ARG A 366 -16.40 18.22 -11.67
N PRO A 367 -15.20 17.83 -11.19
CA PRO A 367 -14.04 17.58 -12.05
C PRO A 367 -14.33 16.56 -13.17
N TRP A 368 -15.12 15.52 -12.87
CA TRP A 368 -15.45 14.46 -13.82
C TRP A 368 -16.41 14.86 -14.94
N GLU A 369 -17.12 15.98 -14.81
CA GLU A 369 -18.02 16.49 -15.87
C GLU A 369 -17.23 17.05 -17.05
N ARG A 370 -16.02 17.54 -16.79
CA ARG A 370 -15.06 18.02 -17.79
C ARG A 370 -14.02 16.97 -18.20
N ALA A 371 -14.09 15.77 -17.61
CA ALA A 371 -13.14 14.70 -17.92
C ALA A 371 -13.24 14.28 -19.38
N LYS A 372 -12.07 14.08 -20.01
CA LYS A 372 -11.96 13.60 -21.38
C LYS A 372 -11.29 12.24 -21.36
N LYS A 373 -11.81 11.33 -22.17
CA LYS A 373 -11.26 9.99 -22.36
C LYS A 373 -10.15 10.07 -23.39
N GLU A 374 -8.96 9.54 -23.07
CA GLU A 374 -7.79 9.59 -23.93
C GLU A 374 -7.07 8.23 -23.97
N GLY A 375 -6.92 7.67 -25.17
CA GLY A 375 -6.12 6.47 -25.43
C GLY A 375 -6.46 5.26 -24.55
N THR A 376 -5.44 4.43 -24.32
CA THR A 376 -5.50 3.16 -23.57
C THR A 376 -5.86 3.35 -22.09
N PHE A 377 -5.51 4.50 -21.49
CA PHE A 377 -5.66 4.75 -20.04
C PHE A 377 -6.88 5.60 -19.69
N GLY A 378 -7.80 5.82 -20.63
CA GLY A 378 -9.12 6.36 -20.36
C GLY A 378 -9.10 7.74 -19.69
N TYR A 379 -9.57 7.82 -18.44
CA TYR A 379 -9.63 9.04 -17.63
C TYR A 379 -8.44 9.21 -16.67
N PHE A 380 -7.43 8.34 -16.75
CA PHE A 380 -6.29 8.36 -15.85
C PHE A 380 -5.27 9.42 -16.25
N HIS A 381 -5.33 10.58 -15.60
CA HIS A 381 -4.44 11.72 -15.85
C HIS A 381 -3.92 12.35 -14.55
N ALA A 382 -2.89 13.18 -14.66
CA ALA A 382 -2.38 13.97 -13.54
C ALA A 382 -3.09 15.33 -13.37
N ARG A 383 -3.71 15.88 -14.44
CA ARG A 383 -4.30 17.23 -14.46
C ARG A 383 -5.35 17.44 -13.37
N ASP A 384 -6.28 16.50 -13.26
CA ASP A 384 -7.44 16.59 -12.36
C ASP A 384 -7.22 15.74 -11.09
N PHE A 385 -5.97 15.34 -10.82
CA PHE A 385 -5.65 14.47 -9.69
C PHE A 385 -5.50 15.27 -8.40
N ASP A 386 -6.35 14.96 -7.42
CA ASP A 386 -6.24 15.42 -6.04
C ASP A 386 -6.13 14.21 -5.09
N PRO A 387 -4.99 14.01 -4.41
CA PRO A 387 -4.80 12.89 -3.49
C PRO A 387 -5.68 12.98 -2.22
N ASP A 388 -6.10 14.18 -1.80
CA ASP A 388 -6.98 14.34 -0.64
C ASP A 388 -8.42 13.97 -1.01
N ALA A 389 -8.89 14.40 -2.18
CA ALA A 389 -10.24 14.13 -2.65
C ALA A 389 -10.43 12.72 -3.24
N TRP A 390 -9.34 11.96 -3.47
CA TRP A 390 -9.43 10.66 -4.11
C TRP A 390 -10.35 9.67 -3.37
N ARG A 391 -11.23 9.00 -4.11
CA ARG A 391 -12.14 7.97 -3.60
C ARG A 391 -12.06 6.71 -4.46
N GLY A 392 -12.08 5.54 -3.82
CA GLY A 392 -12.27 4.25 -4.49
C GLY A 392 -13.73 4.05 -4.92
N GLY A 393 -14.09 2.82 -5.31
CA GLY A 393 -15.45 2.47 -5.70
C GLY A 393 -16.46 2.60 -4.56
N TYR A 394 -16.11 2.14 -3.36
CA TYR A 394 -16.90 2.35 -2.14
C TYR A 394 -15.98 2.60 -0.92
N PRO A 395 -16.54 3.08 0.21
CA PRO A 395 -15.74 3.37 1.40
C PRO A 395 -14.96 2.14 1.88
N ASN A 396 -13.64 2.27 1.91
CA ASN A 396 -12.76 1.30 2.55
C ASN A 396 -12.52 1.73 4.01
N PRO A 397 -12.86 0.89 5.02
CA PRO A 397 -12.76 1.23 6.44
C PRO A 397 -11.41 1.79 6.91
N ALA A 398 -10.29 1.27 6.42
CA ALA A 398 -8.98 1.80 6.74
C ALA A 398 -8.76 3.14 6.04
N PHE A 399 -9.12 3.25 4.75
CA PHE A 399 -8.87 4.47 3.97
C PHE A 399 -9.63 5.68 4.54
N VAL A 400 -10.87 5.49 5.00
CA VAL A 400 -11.66 6.58 5.60
C VAL A 400 -11.13 7.02 6.97
N ARG A 401 -10.30 6.22 7.63
CA ARG A 401 -9.65 6.54 8.92
C ARG A 401 -8.23 7.08 8.75
N MET A 402 -7.73 7.20 7.52
CA MET A 402 -6.39 7.75 7.26
C MET A 402 -6.27 9.17 7.82
N VAL A 403 -5.24 9.40 8.65
CA VAL A 403 -4.90 10.75 9.12
C VAL A 403 -3.66 11.28 8.38
N GLU A 404 -3.37 12.58 8.55
CA GLU A 404 -2.25 13.25 7.86
C GLU A 404 -0.90 12.56 8.12
N ARG A 405 -0.68 11.99 9.31
CA ARG A 405 0.56 11.26 9.63
C ARG A 405 0.71 9.95 8.85
N ASP A 406 -0.39 9.26 8.58
CA ASP A 406 -0.38 8.03 7.78
C ASP A 406 -0.08 8.35 6.32
N ALA A 407 -0.70 9.41 5.81
CA ALA A 407 -0.47 9.89 4.44
C ALA A 407 0.96 10.39 4.25
N ALA A 408 1.50 11.16 5.19
CA ALA A 408 2.87 11.63 5.16
C ALA A 408 3.88 10.47 5.26
N TRP A 409 3.58 9.43 6.04
CA TRP A 409 4.38 8.21 6.07
C TRP A 409 4.39 7.50 4.71
N ALA A 410 3.22 7.32 4.09
CA ALA A 410 3.12 6.73 2.76
C ALA A 410 3.85 7.57 1.70
N ALA A 411 3.74 8.91 1.77
CA ALA A 411 4.48 9.82 0.90
C ALA A 411 6.00 9.66 1.06
N ARG A 412 6.52 9.47 2.29
CA ARG A 412 7.94 9.13 2.49
C ARG A 412 8.32 7.81 1.81
N LYS A 413 7.45 6.79 1.81
CA LYS A 413 7.71 5.54 1.07
C LYS A 413 7.75 5.79 -0.43
N ILE A 414 6.76 6.53 -0.96
CA ILE A 414 6.64 6.89 -2.38
C ILE A 414 7.84 7.73 -2.85
N ALA A 415 8.39 8.62 -2.02
CA ALA A 415 9.55 9.45 -2.38
C ALA A 415 10.81 8.65 -2.72
N ARG A 416 10.91 7.39 -2.28
CA ARG A 416 12.02 6.49 -2.63
C ARG A 416 11.91 5.95 -4.06
N PHE A 417 10.70 6.01 -4.62
CA PHE A 417 10.38 5.51 -5.95
C PHE A 417 10.67 6.58 -7.03
N ARG A 418 11.97 6.80 -7.29
CA ARG A 418 12.51 7.70 -8.33
C ARG A 418 12.01 7.40 -9.75
N ASP A 419 12.29 8.30 -10.68
CA ASP A 419 11.83 8.22 -12.07
C ASP A 419 12.30 6.95 -12.77
N GLU A 420 13.54 6.51 -12.53
CA GLU A 420 14.01 5.24 -13.10
C GLU A 420 13.26 4.03 -12.55
N HIS A 421 12.75 4.08 -11.31
CA HIS A 421 11.92 3.04 -10.74
C HIS A 421 10.53 3.03 -11.38
N VAL A 422 9.94 4.21 -11.65
CA VAL A 422 8.68 4.33 -12.40
C VAL A 422 8.84 3.77 -13.79
N ALA A 423 9.86 4.20 -14.53
CA ALA A 423 10.14 3.68 -15.86
C ALA A 423 10.39 2.16 -15.85
N ALA A 424 11.13 1.65 -14.86
CA ALA A 424 11.37 0.22 -14.71
C ALA A 424 10.08 -0.57 -14.48
N ALA A 425 9.22 -0.11 -13.57
CA ALA A 425 7.92 -0.71 -13.34
C ALA A 425 7.06 -0.68 -14.60
N VAL A 426 6.91 0.47 -15.27
CA VAL A 426 6.04 0.60 -16.46
C VAL A 426 6.50 -0.29 -17.61
N ARG A 427 7.82 -0.46 -17.82
CA ARG A 427 8.35 -1.35 -18.86
C ARG A 427 7.89 -2.81 -18.70
N VAL A 428 7.59 -3.29 -17.49
CA VAL A 428 7.09 -4.66 -17.30
C VAL A 428 5.68 -4.86 -17.88
N GLY A 429 4.96 -3.77 -18.16
CA GLY A 429 3.69 -3.80 -18.89
C GLY A 429 3.82 -4.21 -20.36
N LYS A 430 5.04 -4.15 -20.94
CA LYS A 430 5.36 -4.62 -22.30
C LYS A 430 4.38 -4.11 -23.38
N TYR A 431 3.92 -2.86 -23.28
CA TYR A 431 2.99 -2.29 -24.26
C TYR A 431 3.60 -2.32 -25.67
N SER A 432 2.79 -2.65 -26.67
CA SER A 432 3.15 -2.70 -28.08
C SER A 432 3.26 -1.31 -28.68
N ASN A 433 2.44 -0.36 -28.21
CA ASN A 433 2.59 1.05 -28.55
C ASN A 433 3.59 1.72 -27.57
N PRO A 434 4.73 2.26 -28.02
CA PRO A 434 5.67 2.96 -27.15
C PRO A 434 5.05 4.22 -26.51
N ASP A 435 4.08 4.87 -27.16
CA ASP A 435 3.42 6.06 -26.62
C ASP A 435 2.63 5.75 -25.34
N ASP A 436 2.08 4.54 -25.21
CA ASP A 436 1.39 4.10 -23.98
C ASP A 436 2.37 3.95 -22.82
N THR A 437 3.56 3.42 -23.08
CA THR A 437 4.64 3.32 -22.07
C THR A 437 5.09 4.72 -21.63
N GLU A 438 5.28 5.63 -22.57
CA GLU A 438 5.70 7.00 -22.29
C GLU A 438 4.63 7.77 -21.51
N PHE A 439 3.38 7.70 -21.96
CA PHE A 439 2.24 8.35 -21.32
C PHE A 439 2.08 7.89 -19.87
N LEU A 440 2.07 6.57 -19.62
CA LEU A 440 1.88 6.04 -18.29
C LEU A 440 3.05 6.40 -17.36
N THR A 441 4.28 6.33 -17.86
CA THR A 441 5.48 6.73 -17.11
C THR A 441 5.39 8.20 -16.68
N LYS A 442 5.11 9.11 -17.61
CA LYS A 442 4.97 10.55 -17.33
C LYS A 442 3.82 10.83 -16.36
N THR A 443 2.68 10.17 -16.55
CA THR A 443 1.50 10.35 -15.70
C THR A 443 1.77 9.88 -14.27
N LEU A 444 2.42 8.73 -14.09
CA LEU A 444 2.79 8.24 -12.76
C LEU A 444 3.80 9.14 -12.07
N ILE A 445 4.84 9.62 -12.77
CA ILE A 445 5.78 10.60 -12.21
C ILE A 445 5.04 11.87 -11.76
N ALA A 446 4.19 12.45 -12.62
CA ALA A 446 3.46 13.66 -12.29
C ALA A 446 2.52 13.47 -11.08
N ARG A 447 1.79 12.35 -11.00
CA ARG A 447 0.92 12.04 -9.86
C ARG A 447 1.71 11.80 -8.57
N ARG A 448 2.88 11.14 -8.67
CA ARG A 448 3.81 10.98 -7.55
C ARG A 448 4.21 12.34 -6.99
N ASP A 449 4.63 13.25 -7.87
CA ASP A 449 5.11 14.57 -7.46
C ASP A 449 4.01 15.43 -6.84
N ILE A 450 2.76 15.31 -7.31
CA ILE A 450 1.58 15.94 -6.68
C ILE A 450 1.41 15.44 -5.25
N ILE A 451 1.48 14.13 -5.01
CA ILE A 451 1.40 13.52 -3.67
C ILE A 451 2.52 14.05 -2.77
N LEU A 452 3.76 14.03 -3.26
CA LEU A 452 4.91 14.46 -2.47
C LEU A 452 4.82 15.94 -2.10
N LYS A 453 4.49 16.82 -3.06
CA LYS A 453 4.24 18.24 -2.81
C LYS A 453 3.15 18.46 -1.76
N ARG A 454 2.04 17.71 -1.86
CA ARG A 454 0.91 17.83 -0.93
C ARG A 454 1.31 17.45 0.50
N TYR A 455 1.96 16.31 0.71
CA TYR A 455 2.20 15.80 2.07
C TYR A 455 3.50 16.35 2.70
N PHE A 456 4.54 16.65 1.91
CA PHE A 456 5.77 17.27 2.40
C PHE A 456 5.64 18.78 2.63
N SER A 457 4.54 19.41 2.19
CA SER A 457 4.22 20.80 2.57
C SER A 457 3.67 20.95 3.99
N LYS A 458 3.41 19.85 4.71
CA LYS A 458 2.81 19.88 6.06
C LYS A 458 3.71 19.29 7.14
N LEU A 459 4.12 18.03 6.99
CA LEU A 459 4.95 17.32 7.97
C LEU A 459 6.37 17.16 7.46
N SER A 460 7.33 17.05 8.38
CA SER A 460 8.74 16.91 8.02
C SER A 460 8.99 15.71 7.09
N PRO A 461 9.63 15.93 5.92
CA PRO A 461 9.97 14.86 4.98
C PRO A 461 11.21 14.06 5.40
N LEU A 462 11.92 14.49 6.45
CA LEU A 462 13.14 13.85 6.91
C LEU A 462 12.90 12.40 7.34
N GLY A 463 13.72 11.49 6.83
CA GLY A 463 13.68 10.05 7.11
C GLY A 463 15.08 9.44 7.20
N GLU A 464 15.15 8.12 7.39
CA GLU A 464 16.41 7.34 7.39
C GLU A 464 17.41 7.80 8.46
N LEU A 465 16.87 8.14 9.63
CA LEU A 465 17.66 8.72 10.70
C LEU A 465 18.52 7.66 11.39
N ALA A 466 19.79 7.97 11.56
CA ALA A 466 20.73 7.17 12.31
C ALA A 466 21.84 8.06 12.90
N MET A 467 22.49 7.55 13.95
CA MET A 467 23.74 8.13 14.41
C MET A 467 24.88 7.67 13.50
N SER A 468 25.66 8.61 12.99
CA SER A 468 26.85 8.32 12.19
C SER A 468 28.00 7.81 13.08
N PRO A 469 29.01 7.14 12.50
CA PRO A 469 30.23 6.77 13.24
C PRO A 469 30.98 7.98 13.84
N ALA A 470 30.77 9.18 13.29
CA ALA A 470 31.34 10.43 13.78
C ALA A 470 30.51 11.07 14.91
N GLY A 471 29.41 10.45 15.34
CA GLY A 471 28.54 10.96 16.40
C GLY A 471 27.53 12.02 15.95
N GLU A 472 27.30 12.17 14.64
CA GLU A 472 26.30 13.10 14.09
C GLU A 472 24.95 12.41 13.90
N LEU A 473 23.84 13.13 14.10
CA LEU A 473 22.52 12.65 13.70
C LEU A 473 22.36 12.89 12.20
N CYS A 474 22.37 11.83 11.40
CA CYS A 474 22.25 11.92 9.95
C CYS A 474 20.95 11.29 9.44
N GLY A 475 20.53 11.69 8.25
CA GLY A 475 19.39 11.11 7.53
C GLY A 475 19.22 11.75 6.15
N THR A 476 18.04 11.60 5.56
CA THR A 476 17.72 12.05 4.21
C THR A 476 16.50 12.97 4.23
N ASP A 477 16.60 14.16 3.63
CA ASP A 477 15.45 14.98 3.26
C ASP A 477 14.82 14.41 1.99
N LEU A 478 13.73 13.66 2.15
CA LEU A 478 13.04 13.00 1.05
C LEU A 478 12.36 13.98 0.09
N ALA A 479 12.10 15.23 0.50
CA ALA A 479 11.57 16.26 -0.38
C ALA A 479 12.64 16.80 -1.33
N ARG A 480 13.87 16.98 -0.82
CA ARG A 480 15.03 17.34 -1.64
C ARG A 480 15.50 16.17 -2.51
N TYR A 481 15.60 14.98 -1.94
CA TYR A 481 15.98 13.75 -2.63
C TYR A 481 15.06 13.44 -3.83
N ALA A 482 13.75 13.66 -3.68
CA ALA A 482 12.78 13.47 -4.76
C ALA A 482 12.72 14.64 -5.76
N ASN A 483 13.48 15.73 -5.52
CA ASN A 483 13.53 16.91 -6.37
C ASN A 483 12.15 17.54 -6.68
N VAL A 484 11.23 17.54 -5.70
CA VAL A 484 9.86 18.05 -5.88
C VAL A 484 9.68 19.51 -5.48
N PHE A 485 10.66 20.11 -4.80
CA PHE A 485 10.71 21.54 -4.45
C PHE A 485 12.01 22.17 -4.95
N ASP A 486 11.95 23.46 -5.28
CA ASP A 486 13.14 24.21 -5.67
C ASP A 486 14.17 24.26 -4.55
N GLU A 487 15.45 24.15 -4.91
CA GLU A 487 16.61 24.25 -4.00
C GLU A 487 16.57 25.50 -3.10
N ALA A 488 16.03 26.61 -3.62
CA ALA A 488 15.88 27.84 -2.88
C ALA A 488 14.89 27.75 -1.70
N SER A 489 14.06 26.71 -1.63
CA SER A 489 13.06 26.49 -0.58
C SER A 489 13.67 25.96 0.73
N PHE A 490 14.86 25.37 0.68
CA PHE A 490 15.46 24.71 1.84
C PHE A 490 16.33 25.66 2.66
N ARG A 491 16.07 25.73 3.97
CA ARG A 491 16.80 26.53 4.97
C ARG A 491 16.93 25.73 6.26
N TYR A 492 17.93 24.86 6.30
CA TYR A 492 18.14 23.94 7.41
C TYR A 492 18.53 24.64 8.71
N ARG A 493 17.88 24.26 9.81
CA ARG A 493 18.20 24.70 11.18
C ARG A 493 17.96 23.56 12.15
N ALA A 494 18.81 23.44 13.18
CA ALA A 494 18.62 22.48 14.25
C ALA A 494 18.69 23.16 15.62
N ARG A 495 17.74 22.82 16.50
CA ARG A 495 17.68 23.30 17.90
C ARG A 495 17.78 22.13 18.85
N VAL A 496 18.55 22.31 19.92
CA VAL A 496 18.79 21.28 20.93
C VAL A 496 18.06 21.67 22.21
N PHE A 497 17.42 20.69 22.84
CA PHE A 497 16.83 20.78 24.16
C PHE A 497 17.40 19.65 25.03
N SER A 498 17.61 19.88 26.32
CA SER A 498 18.29 18.90 27.18
C SER A 498 17.72 18.82 28.59
N GLY A 499 17.92 17.65 29.21
CA GLY A 499 17.59 17.38 30.60
C GLY A 499 16.10 17.13 30.86
N PRO A 500 15.71 16.95 32.14
CA PRO A 500 14.37 16.50 32.53
C PRO A 500 13.26 17.55 32.31
N GLY A 501 13.62 18.78 31.98
CA GLY A 501 12.66 19.84 31.63
C GLY A 501 12.65 20.22 30.15
N PHE A 502 13.44 19.53 29.30
CA PHE A 502 13.66 19.89 27.89
C PHE A 502 14.04 21.37 27.72
N SER A 503 14.91 21.88 28.59
CA SER A 503 15.34 23.27 28.53
C SER A 503 16.10 23.54 27.22
N PRO A 504 15.88 24.69 26.56
CA PRO A 504 16.65 25.09 25.39
C PRO A 504 18.15 25.05 25.66
N ALA A 505 18.88 24.39 24.78
CA ALA A 505 20.29 24.08 24.90
C ALA A 505 21.10 24.61 23.71
N GLY A 506 20.57 25.61 23.00
CA GLY A 506 21.21 26.26 21.85
C GLY A 506 20.93 25.57 20.52
N ASP A 507 21.58 26.08 19.47
CA ASP A 507 21.47 25.56 18.11
C ASP A 507 22.57 24.53 17.80
N ALA A 508 22.30 23.63 16.87
CA ALA A 508 23.26 22.65 16.35
C ALA A 508 23.60 22.97 14.88
N ALA A 509 24.85 22.70 14.49
CA ALA A 509 25.29 22.86 13.12
C ALA A 509 24.62 21.81 12.22
N VAL A 510 24.12 22.23 11.06
CA VAL A 510 23.52 21.34 10.06
C VAL A 510 24.33 21.40 8.79
N ARG A 511 24.76 20.23 8.31
CA ARG A 511 25.35 20.03 6.99
C ARG A 511 24.33 19.31 6.12
N ALA A 512 24.05 19.87 4.94
CA ALA A 512 23.13 19.28 3.97
C ALA A 512 23.79 19.23 2.60
N ASP A 513 23.67 18.09 1.91
CA ASP A 513 24.18 17.86 0.56
C ASP A 513 23.03 17.92 -0.47
N ARG A 514 23.38 18.02 -1.75
CA ARG A 514 22.47 18.17 -2.88
C ARG A 514 21.62 16.93 -3.14
N ASP A 515 22.09 15.76 -2.74
CA ASP A 515 21.35 14.50 -2.83
C ASP A 515 20.28 14.34 -1.73
N GLY A 516 20.13 15.35 -0.85
CA GLY A 516 19.20 15.31 0.27
C GLY A 516 19.81 14.74 1.55
N ALA A 517 21.06 14.27 1.55
CA ALA A 517 21.73 13.84 2.78
C ALA A 517 21.88 15.01 3.74
N ILE A 518 21.52 14.81 5.01
CA ILE A 518 21.69 15.80 6.08
C ILE A 518 22.38 15.17 7.29
N CYS A 519 23.20 15.97 7.99
CA CYS A 519 23.82 15.60 9.25
C CYS A 519 23.78 16.79 10.22
N VAL A 520 23.47 16.50 11.48
CA VAL A 520 23.40 17.48 12.57
C VAL A 520 24.45 17.12 13.61
N SER A 521 25.36 18.05 13.88
CA SER A 521 26.40 17.88 14.89
C SER A 521 25.86 18.31 16.26
N VAL A 522 25.58 17.35 17.13
CA VAL A 522 24.99 17.59 18.45
C VAL A 522 26.11 17.63 19.50
N PRO A 523 26.26 18.71 20.29
CA PRO A 523 27.31 18.78 21.31
C PRO A 523 26.98 17.91 22.52
N HIS A 524 27.97 17.14 22.99
CA HIS A 524 27.88 16.40 24.25
C HIS A 524 27.79 17.36 25.44
N ARG A 525 26.89 17.04 26.35
CA ARG A 525 26.66 17.74 27.63
C ARG A 525 26.82 16.81 28.82
N ALA A 526 26.52 15.52 28.63
CA ALA A 526 26.71 14.52 29.66
C ALA A 526 28.17 14.03 29.68
N PRO A 527 28.76 13.82 30.87
CA PRO A 527 30.06 13.18 30.99
C PRO A 527 29.98 11.66 30.73
N ASP A 528 31.13 11.03 30.48
CA ASP A 528 31.25 9.57 30.28
C ASP A 528 30.76 8.73 31.48
N GLY A 529 30.74 9.30 32.68
CA GLY A 529 30.34 8.64 33.93
C GLY A 529 29.31 9.44 34.72
N GLY A 530 28.99 9.01 35.94
CA GLY A 530 28.00 9.68 36.80
C GLY A 530 26.63 8.99 36.74
N SER A 531 25.59 9.71 36.32
CA SER A 531 24.23 9.19 36.24
C SER A 531 24.12 8.00 35.26
N PRO A 532 23.21 7.04 35.50
CA PRO A 532 22.95 5.93 34.57
C PRO A 532 22.67 6.40 33.14
N ASP A 533 22.99 5.57 32.15
CA ASP A 533 22.79 5.89 30.71
C ASP A 533 21.32 6.24 30.38
N SER A 534 20.35 5.67 31.10
CA SER A 534 18.91 5.91 30.93
C SER A 534 18.34 7.07 31.76
N ASP A 535 19.18 7.81 32.49
CA ASP A 535 18.74 8.90 33.36
C ASP A 535 18.17 10.08 32.55
N ALA A 536 17.10 10.71 33.06
CA ALA A 536 16.43 11.81 32.38
C ALA A 536 17.32 13.07 32.20
N SER A 537 18.37 13.23 33.02
CA SER A 537 19.38 14.28 32.85
C SER A 537 20.23 14.11 31.59
N ARG A 538 20.32 12.90 31.04
CA ARG A 538 21.02 12.59 29.78
C ARG A 538 20.12 12.70 28.54
N TYR A 539 18.85 13.03 28.71
CA TYR A 539 17.91 13.11 27.60
C TYR A 539 18.15 14.37 26.76
N VAL A 540 18.18 14.21 25.44
CA VAL A 540 18.38 15.27 24.47
C VAL A 540 17.31 15.19 23.39
N ILE A 541 16.73 16.32 23.04
CA ILE A 541 15.83 16.46 21.90
C ILE A 541 16.48 17.36 20.87
N VAL A 542 16.45 16.95 19.61
CA VAL A 542 16.96 17.73 18.47
C VAL A 542 15.81 17.96 17.49
N ASP A 543 15.37 19.21 17.41
CA ASP A 543 14.40 19.64 16.40
C ASP A 543 15.13 20.10 15.15
N VAL A 544 14.93 19.41 14.03
CA VAL A 544 15.51 19.71 12.72
C VAL A 544 14.43 20.25 11.78
N ALA A 545 14.56 21.50 11.38
CA ALA A 545 13.72 22.14 10.37
C ALA A 545 14.46 22.15 9.02
N ASN A 546 13.79 21.76 7.93
CA ASN A 546 14.35 21.89 6.58
C ASN A 546 14.02 23.25 5.93
N GLY A 547 13.16 24.05 6.56
CA GLY A 547 12.76 25.38 6.09
C GLY A 547 11.65 25.38 5.03
N GLN A 548 11.45 24.27 4.32
CA GLN A 548 10.39 24.11 3.32
C GLN A 548 9.07 23.69 3.97
N ALA A 549 9.10 22.71 4.89
CA ALA A 549 7.94 22.26 5.62
C ALA A 549 7.77 23.07 6.93
N PRO A 550 6.53 23.37 7.36
CA PRO A 550 6.29 24.07 8.63
C PRO A 550 6.57 23.17 9.85
N GLY A 551 6.35 21.86 9.72
CA GLY A 551 6.65 20.88 10.77
C GLY A 551 8.15 20.56 10.86
N VAL A 552 8.66 20.43 12.09
CA VAL A 552 10.03 19.97 12.34
C VAL A 552 10.09 18.45 12.43
N LEU A 553 11.27 17.89 12.21
CA LEU A 553 11.60 16.56 12.70
C LEU A 553 12.08 16.70 14.15
N ARG A 554 11.45 15.99 15.08
CA ARG A 554 11.90 15.95 16.48
C ARG A 554 12.56 14.60 16.76
N ALA A 555 13.88 14.59 16.88
CA ALA A 555 14.66 13.41 17.24
C ALA A 555 14.91 13.37 18.75
N HIS A 556 14.71 12.20 19.35
CA HIS A 556 14.87 11.95 20.78
C HIS A 556 16.08 11.07 21.02
N LEU A 557 17.02 11.53 21.83
CA LEU A 557 18.31 10.88 22.06
C LEU A 557 18.65 10.78 23.56
N TYR A 558 19.56 9.86 23.88
CA TYR A 558 20.32 9.88 25.12
C TYR A 558 21.79 10.20 24.84
N ASP A 559 22.34 11.14 25.62
CA ASP A 559 23.76 11.47 25.64
C ASP A 559 24.52 10.53 26.58
N LEU A 560 25.21 9.55 25.99
CA LEU A 560 25.96 8.53 26.73
C LEU A 560 27.40 9.00 27.08
N GLY A 561 27.70 10.26 26.80
CA GLY A 561 29.02 10.88 26.98
C GLY A 561 29.92 10.74 25.74
N PRO A 562 31.02 11.52 25.68
CA PRO A 562 31.90 11.60 24.51
C PRO A 562 32.44 10.26 24.00
N LYS A 563 32.66 9.26 24.87
CA LYS A 563 33.19 7.95 24.47
C LYS A 563 32.14 7.03 23.85
N LYS A 564 30.89 7.10 24.33
CA LYS A 564 29.80 6.21 23.90
C LYS A 564 28.90 6.85 22.85
N GLY A 565 28.98 8.18 22.68
CA GLY A 565 28.18 8.90 21.70
C GLY A 565 26.72 9.11 22.13
N PHE A 566 25.84 9.28 21.16
CA PHE A 566 24.39 9.38 21.40
C PHE A 566 23.69 8.10 20.99
N ALA A 567 22.57 7.81 21.64
CA ALA A 567 21.63 6.78 21.21
C ALA A 567 20.31 7.44 20.77
N LEU A 568 19.95 7.29 19.49
CA LEU A 568 18.63 7.68 18.97
C LEU A 568 17.57 6.69 19.43
N VAL A 569 16.54 7.17 20.12
CA VAL A 569 15.51 6.33 20.78
C VAL A 569 14.09 6.62 20.35
N GLY A 570 13.86 7.75 19.68
CA GLY A 570 12.53 8.09 19.18
C GLY A 570 12.54 9.21 18.16
N VAL A 571 11.47 9.29 17.38
CA VAL A 571 11.25 10.32 16.37
C VAL A 571 9.79 10.73 16.40
N GLU A 572 9.55 12.04 16.30
CA GLU A 572 8.23 12.63 16.15
C GLU A 572 8.24 13.66 15.02
N ARG A 573 7.08 13.86 14.39
CA ARG A 573 6.88 14.83 13.31
C ARG A 573 5.68 15.73 13.64
N PRO A 574 5.84 16.68 14.57
CA PRO A 574 4.78 17.64 14.87
C PRO A 574 4.44 18.49 13.64
N SER A 575 3.19 18.96 13.56
CA SER A 575 2.71 19.82 12.46
C SER A 575 3.28 21.24 12.49
N GLY A 576 3.97 21.63 13.56
CA GLY A 576 4.62 22.92 13.69
C GLY A 576 5.90 22.84 14.51
N ALA A 577 6.51 24.00 14.75
CA ALA A 577 7.79 24.15 15.44
C ALA A 577 7.66 24.55 16.93
N SER A 578 6.52 24.23 17.56
CA SER A 578 6.35 24.46 19.00
C SER A 578 7.39 23.67 19.78
N ALA A 579 8.08 24.33 20.72
CA ALA A 579 9.08 23.69 21.57
C ALA A 579 8.50 22.47 22.31
N PRO A 580 9.33 21.46 22.62
CA PRO A 580 8.92 20.27 23.36
C PRO A 580 8.46 20.54 24.79
#